data_AF-A0A428S9J7-F1
#
_entry.id   AF-A0A428S9J7-F1
#
_cell.length_a   1.000
_cell.length_b   1.000
_cell.length_c   1.000
_cell.angle_alpha   90.00
_cell.angle_beta   90.00
_cell.angle_gamma   90.00
#
_symmetry.space_group_name_H-M   'P 1'
#
loop_
_entity.id
_entity.type
_entity.pdbx_description
1 polymer ?
#
loop_
_entity_poly.entity_id
_entity_poly.type
_entity_poly.pdbx_seq_one_letter_code
_entity_poly.pdbx_strand_id
1 'polypeptide(L)'
;MASFATILCLGGLVTFIVIMSGGKYKRETGWPFVGSMMTLVAVVEFITISIVAYLYDNDDQFTIPGWNLDASFYLSTVSAIICLLGAAGLVLSAYLLPPEDGYDFLADPLDA
;
A
#
# COMPACT_ATOMS: atom_id res chain seq x y z
N MET A 1 11.79 -0.75 -12.99
CA MET A 1 10.67 -0.24 -12.19
C MET A 1 9.98 -1.33 -11.36
N ALA A 2 9.73 -2.52 -11.94
CA ALA A 2 9.12 -3.63 -11.20
C ALA A 2 9.87 -4.03 -9.91
N SER A 3 11.20 -4.22 -9.96
CA SER A 3 12.01 -4.55 -8.76
C SER A 3 11.95 -3.46 -7.68
N PHE A 4 11.84 -2.20 -8.08
CA PHE A 4 11.69 -1.08 -7.16
C PHE A 4 10.32 -1.12 -6.46
N ALA A 5 9.23 -1.37 -7.21
CA ALA A 5 7.89 -1.57 -6.63
C ALA A 5 7.88 -2.71 -5.60
N THR A 6 8.59 -3.82 -5.88
CA THR A 6 8.70 -4.95 -4.96
C THR A 6 9.39 -4.56 -3.64
N ILE A 7 10.48 -3.78 -3.71
CA ILE A 7 11.19 -3.30 -2.50
C ILE A 7 10.29 -2.37 -1.68
N LEU A 8 9.56 -1.48 -2.33
CA LEU A 8 8.62 -0.57 -1.67
C LEU A 8 7.48 -1.34 -1.00
N CYS A 9 6.93 -2.35 -1.67
CA CYS A 9 5.89 -3.21 -1.11
C CYS A 9 6.41 -3.99 0.11
N LEU A 10 7.63 -4.53 0.04
CA LEU A 10 8.27 -5.20 1.18
C LEU A 10 8.49 -4.22 2.35
N GLY A 11 8.96 -3.00 2.07
CA GLY A 11 9.12 -1.95 3.08
C GLY A 11 7.78 -1.57 3.73
N GLY A 12 6.72 -1.47 2.94
CA GLY A 12 5.35 -1.26 3.43
C GLY A 12 4.88 -2.40 4.34
N LEU A 13 5.11 -3.65 3.94
CA LEU A 13 4.77 -4.84 4.73
C LEU A 13 5.53 -4.89 6.06
N VAL A 14 6.84 -4.63 6.05
CA VAL A 14 7.64 -4.55 7.28
C VAL A 14 7.12 -3.44 8.19
N THR A 15 6.80 -2.28 7.62
CA THR A 15 6.27 -1.16 8.40
C THR A 15 4.92 -1.49 9.03
N PHE A 16 4.02 -2.12 8.28
CA PHE A 16 2.75 -2.61 8.78
C PHE A 16 2.94 -3.57 9.96
N ILE A 17 3.85 -4.53 9.86
CA ILE A 17 4.18 -5.46 10.97
C ILE A 17 4.68 -4.69 12.19
N VAL A 18 5.61 -3.75 12.02
CA VAL A 18 6.17 -2.97 13.12
C VAL A 18 5.10 -2.12 13.83
N ILE A 19 4.15 -1.56 13.08
CA ILE A 19 3.04 -0.77 13.63
C ILE A 19 2.08 -1.67 14.40
N MET A 20 1.71 -2.82 13.83
CA MET A 20 0.82 -3.79 14.46
C MET A 20 1.42 -4.41 15.72
N SER A 21 2.72 -4.71 15.72
CA SER A 21 3.46 -5.20 16.90
C SER A 21 3.81 -4.09 17.90
N GLY A 22 3.51 -2.84 17.58
CA GLY A 22 3.77 -1.67 18.43
C GLY A 22 2.68 -1.40 19.47
N GLY A 23 3.03 -0.59 20.47
CA GLY A 23 2.04 -0.01 21.39
C GLY A 23 1.18 1.08 20.72
N LYS A 24 0.22 1.61 21.46
CA LYS A 24 -0.77 2.60 20.97
C LYS A 24 -0.14 3.76 20.21
N TYR A 25 0.94 4.34 20.75
CA TYR A 25 1.66 5.44 20.11
C TYR A 25 2.08 5.14 18.66
N LYS A 26 2.61 3.93 18.40
CA LYS A 26 3.05 3.54 17.05
C LYS A 26 1.87 3.30 16.11
N ARG A 27 0.73 2.82 16.63
CA ARG A 27 -0.49 2.66 15.84
C ARG A 27 -1.08 4.03 15.48
N GLU A 28 -1.29 4.91 16.45
CA GLU A 28 -1.88 6.23 16.18
C GLU A 28 -1.06 7.07 15.19
N THR A 29 0.27 6.98 15.25
CA THR A 29 1.16 7.80 14.40
C THR A 29 1.61 7.11 13.12
N GLY A 30 1.56 5.77 13.06
CA GLY A 30 2.15 4.99 11.97
C GLY A 30 1.27 4.80 10.75
N TRP A 31 -0.07 4.84 10.90
CA TRP A 31 -0.99 4.55 9.79
C TRP A 31 -0.85 5.47 8.56
N PRO A 32 -0.62 6.79 8.70
CA PRO A 32 -0.36 7.66 7.54
C PRO A 32 0.87 7.25 6.73
N PHE A 33 1.89 6.70 7.39
CA PHE A 33 3.09 6.20 6.71
C PHE A 33 2.78 4.95 5.86
N VAL A 34 1.98 4.02 6.39
CA VAL A 34 1.54 2.83 5.62
C VAL A 34 0.69 3.25 4.43
N GLY A 35 -0.29 4.14 4.63
CA GLY A 35 -1.16 4.62 3.54
C GLY A 35 -0.39 5.33 2.42
N SER A 36 0.59 6.17 2.79
CA SER A 36 1.45 6.85 1.80
C SER A 36 2.37 5.88 1.04
N MET A 37 2.95 4.89 1.72
CA MET A 37 3.72 3.82 1.07
C MET A 37 2.87 3.02 0.07
N MET A 38 1.66 2.60 0.46
CA MET A 38 0.74 1.88 -0.42
C MET A 38 0.35 2.71 -1.66
N THR A 39 0.11 4.01 -1.47
CA THR A 39 -0.18 4.94 -2.57
C THR A 39 1.00 5.04 -3.53
N LEU A 40 2.22 5.16 -3.00
CA LEU A 40 3.43 5.24 -3.82
C LEU A 40 3.66 3.94 -4.62
N VAL A 41 3.46 2.77 -4.00
CA VAL A 41 3.52 1.47 -4.69
C VAL A 41 2.52 1.44 -5.85
N ALA A 42 1.26 1.81 -5.60
CA ALA A 42 0.23 1.83 -6.62
C ALA A 42 0.60 2.74 -7.81
N VAL A 43 1.12 3.94 -7.55
CA VAL A 43 1.56 4.87 -8.61
C VAL A 43 2.67 4.27 -9.46
N VAL A 44 3.69 3.67 -8.83
CA VAL A 44 4.81 3.04 -9.55
C VAL A 44 4.33 1.85 -10.39
N GLU A 45 3.44 1.03 -9.85
CA GLU A 45 2.85 -0.10 -10.59
C GLU A 45 2.01 0.40 -11.77
N PHE A 46 1.12 1.39 -11.57
CA PHE A 46 0.31 1.95 -12.66
C PHE A 46 1.16 2.58 -13.77
N ILE A 47 2.25 3.28 -13.44
CA ILE A 47 3.19 3.78 -14.46
C ILE A 47 3.78 2.61 -15.26
N THR A 48 4.22 1.55 -14.58
CA THR A 48 4.82 0.37 -15.23
C THR A 48 3.80 -0.34 -16.13
N ILE A 49 2.58 -0.56 -15.64
CA ILE A 49 1.46 -1.16 -16.38
C ILE A 49 1.13 -0.32 -17.62
N SER A 50 1.05 1.01 -17.46
CA SER A 50 0.72 1.93 -18.56
C SER A 50 1.77 1.89 -19.67
N ILE A 51 3.05 1.82 -19.32
CA ILE A 51 4.14 1.68 -20.30
C ILE A 51 4.01 0.36 -21.06
N VAL A 52 3.78 -0.75 -20.35
CA VAL A 52 3.65 -2.08 -20.98
C VAL A 52 2.42 -2.13 -21.89
N ALA A 53 1.28 -1.62 -21.45
CA ALA A 53 0.05 -1.55 -22.25
C ALA A 53 0.27 -0.70 -23.51
N TYR A 54 0.91 0.47 -23.36
CA TYR A 54 1.22 1.34 -24.49
C TYR A 54 2.12 0.64 -25.51
N LEU A 55 3.19 -0.02 -25.07
CA LEU A 55 4.08 -0.76 -25.97
C LEU A 55 3.37 -1.91 -26.67
N TYR A 56 2.55 -2.66 -25.94
CA TYR A 56 1.78 -3.78 -26.51
C TYR A 56 0.85 -3.32 -27.65
N ASP A 57 0.22 -2.15 -27.52
CA ASP A 57 -0.71 -1.62 -28.52
C ASP A 57 -0.03 -0.87 -29.68
N ASN A 58 1.21 -0.38 -29.50
CA ASN A 58 1.84 0.56 -30.45
C ASN A 58 3.15 0.05 -31.10
N ASP A 59 3.71 -1.07 -30.64
CA ASP A 59 4.94 -1.63 -31.20
C ASP A 59 4.65 -2.88 -32.05
N ASP A 60 5.10 -2.85 -33.30
CA ASP A 60 4.92 -3.93 -34.29
C ASP A 60 5.47 -5.27 -33.78
N GLN A 61 6.44 -5.26 -32.87
CA GLN A 61 6.98 -6.47 -32.25
C GLN A 61 5.89 -7.30 -31.56
N PHE A 62 4.82 -6.68 -31.03
CA PHE A 62 3.73 -7.40 -30.33
C PHE A 62 2.55 -7.78 -31.23
N THR A 63 2.59 -7.47 -32.52
CA THR A 63 1.47 -7.72 -33.46
C THR A 63 1.40 -9.16 -34.00
N ILE A 64 2.17 -10.08 -33.41
CA ILE A 64 2.18 -11.49 -33.82
C ILE A 64 0.85 -12.16 -33.46
N PRO A 65 0.19 -12.86 -34.40
CA PRO A 65 -1.09 -13.54 -34.14
C PRO A 65 -1.00 -14.50 -32.95
N GLY A 66 -1.88 -14.30 -31.96
CA GLY A 66 -1.95 -15.11 -30.75
C GLY A 66 -1.11 -14.60 -29.57
N TRP A 67 -0.35 -13.52 -29.73
CA TRP A 67 0.37 -12.89 -28.62
C TRP A 67 -0.62 -12.16 -27.71
N ASN A 68 -0.60 -12.49 -26.41
CA ASN A 68 -1.40 -11.83 -25.39
C ASN A 68 -0.52 -11.47 -24.18
N LEU A 69 -0.98 -10.49 -23.39
CA LEU A 69 -0.40 -10.20 -22.09
C LEU A 69 -0.67 -11.37 -21.12
N ASP A 70 0.37 -11.78 -20.41
CA ASP A 70 0.33 -12.95 -19.53
C ASP A 70 -0.14 -12.60 -18.11
N ALA A 71 -0.30 -13.60 -17.25
CA ALA A 71 -0.78 -13.50 -15.88
C ALA A 71 -0.09 -12.40 -15.05
N SER A 72 1.20 -12.13 -15.28
CA SER A 72 1.96 -11.09 -14.57
C SER A 72 1.36 -9.69 -14.75
N PHE A 73 0.82 -9.38 -15.92
CA PHE A 73 0.17 -8.10 -16.20
C PHE A 73 -1.11 -7.93 -15.36
N TYR A 74 -1.94 -8.97 -15.31
CA TYR A 74 -3.16 -9.00 -14.51
C TYR A 74 -2.85 -8.93 -13.02
N LEU A 75 -1.88 -9.71 -12.55
CA LEU A 75 -1.46 -9.70 -11.14
C LEU A 75 -0.94 -8.34 -10.71
N SER A 76 -0.13 -7.67 -11.54
CA SER A 76 0.34 -6.31 -11.25
C SER A 76 -0.81 -5.31 -11.21
N THR A 77 -1.80 -5.44 -12.10
CA THR A 77 -2.97 -4.55 -12.14
C THR A 77 -3.83 -4.71 -10.89
N VAL A 78 -4.10 -5.96 -10.49
CA VAL A 78 -4.85 -6.26 -9.27
C VAL A 78 -4.09 -5.78 -8.02
N SER A 79 -2.76 -5.96 -7.98
CA SER A 79 -1.89 -5.45 -6.91
C SER A 79 -2.02 -3.93 -6.75
N ALA A 80 -1.92 -3.17 -7.85
CA ALA A 80 -1.99 -1.72 -7.84
C ALA A 80 -3.35 -1.22 -7.32
N ILE A 81 -4.43 -1.89 -7.75
CA ILE A 81 -5.80 -1.59 -7.29
C ILE A 81 -5.94 -1.88 -5.79
N ILE A 82 -5.47 -3.04 -5.31
CA ILE A 82 -5.53 -3.38 -3.89
C ILE A 82 -4.74 -2.38 -3.05
N CYS A 83 -3.55 -1.97 -3.50
CA CYS A 83 -2.75 -0.95 -2.81
C CYS A 83 -3.50 0.39 -2.71
N LEU A 84 -4.11 0.84 -3.81
CA LEU A 84 -4.86 2.10 -3.85
C LEU A 84 -6.14 2.04 -3.01
N LEU A 85 -6.90 0.96 -3.10
CA LEU A 85 -8.10 0.74 -2.28
C LEU A 85 -7.76 0.59 -0.80
N GLY A 86 -6.66 -0.08 -0.46
CA GLY A 86 -6.18 -0.19 0.91
C GLY A 86 -5.76 1.16 1.49
N ALA A 87 -5.05 1.98 0.72
CA ALA A 87 -4.71 3.34 1.12
C ALA A 87 -5.96 4.20 1.35
N ALA A 88 -6.94 4.14 0.42
CA ALA A 88 -8.22 4.81 0.58
C ALA A 88 -8.98 4.31 1.81
N GLY A 89 -8.98 2.99 2.05
CA GLY A 89 -9.59 2.37 3.22
C GLY A 89 -8.98 2.85 4.54
N LEU A 90 -7.65 3.03 4.60
CA LEU A 90 -6.96 3.60 5.76
C LEU A 90 -7.32 5.07 5.99
N VAL A 91 -7.50 5.85 4.92
CA VAL A 91 -7.95 7.24 5.04
C VAL A 91 -9.40 7.27 5.53
N LEU A 92 -10.27 6.46 4.96
CA LEU A 92 -11.67 6.37 5.36
C LEU A 92 -11.82 5.90 6.81
N SER A 93 -11.01 4.93 7.25
CA SER A 93 -11.06 4.45 8.63
C SER A 93 -10.71 5.54 9.64
N ALA A 94 -9.80 6.45 9.30
CA ALA A 94 -9.45 7.59 10.16
C ALA A 94 -10.61 8.57 10.41
N TYR A 95 -11.59 8.64 9.48
CA TYR A 95 -12.75 9.51 9.63
C TYR A 95 -14.02 8.79 10.09
N LEU A 96 -14.14 7.49 9.80
CA LEU A 96 -15.36 6.71 10.07
C LEU A 96 -15.31 5.91 11.36
N LEU A 97 -14.12 5.56 11.86
CA LEU A 97 -13.98 4.75 13.08
C LEU A 97 -13.71 5.63 14.30
N PRO A 98 -14.26 5.27 15.48
CA PRO A 98 -13.93 5.95 16.71
C PRO A 98 -12.44 5.79 17.03
N PRO A 99 -11.82 6.80 17.67
CA PRO A 99 -10.45 6.68 18.15
C PRO A 99 -10.34 5.59 19.21
N GLU A 100 -9.17 4.98 19.31
CA GLU A 100 -8.91 3.94 20.29
C GLU A 100 -8.82 4.51 21.71
N ASP A 101 -9.44 3.83 22.69
CA ASP A 101 -9.45 4.25 24.09
C ASP A 101 -8.04 4.44 24.67
N GLY A 102 -7.95 5.40 25.60
CA GLY A 102 -6.73 5.92 26.22
C GLY A 102 -5.88 4.89 26.96
N TYR A 103 -4.65 5.31 27.29
CA TYR A 103 -3.99 4.73 28.46
C TYR A 103 -4.69 5.27 29.70
N ASP A 104 -5.13 4.38 30.59
CA ASP A 104 -5.51 4.80 31.94
C ASP A 104 -4.24 5.22 32.68
N PHE A 105 -4.22 6.45 33.18
CA PHE A 105 -3.14 6.91 34.04
C PHE A 105 -3.24 6.16 35.37
N LEU A 106 -2.12 5.60 35.83
CA LEU A 106 -2.03 5.10 37.20
C LEU A 106 -2.18 6.28 38.16
N ALA A 107 -2.89 6.08 39.28
CA ALA A 107 -2.99 7.10 40.32
C ALA A 107 -1.58 7.51 40.78
N ASP A 108 -1.34 8.82 40.89
CA ASP A 108 -0.05 9.34 41.33
C ASP A 108 0.17 8.91 42.80
N PRO A 109 1.34 8.34 43.17
CA PRO A 109 1.64 7.99 44.56
C PRO A 109 1.51 9.16 45.55
N LEU A 110 1.43 10.40 45.07
CA LEU A 110 1.24 11.61 45.88
C LEU A 110 -0.24 11.91 46.22
N ASP A 111 -1.18 11.20 45.60
CA ASP A 111 -2.63 11.36 45.82
C ASP A 111 -3.20 10.33 46.83
N ALA A 112 -2.34 9.64 47.60
CA ALA A 112 -2.68 8.59 48.58
C ALA A 112 -2.55 9.02 50.05
#